data_AF-A0A9P5PX11-F1
#
_entry.id   AF-A0A9P5PX11-F1
#
_cell.length_a   1.000
_cell.length_b   1.000
_cell.length_c   1.000
_cell.angle_alpha   90.00
_cell.angle_beta   90.00
_cell.angle_gamma   90.00
#
_symmetry.space_group_name_H-M   'P 1'
#
loop_
_entity.id
_entity.type
_entity.pdbx_description
1 polymer ?
#
loop_
_entity_poly.entity_id
_entity_poly.type
_entity_poly.pdbx_seq_one_letter_code
_entity_poly.pdbx_strand_id
1 'polypeptide(L)'
;MSVVYAPIGLCKTWMHKHHNFGKGDPCLWPQPWHPRVGHLAVIPNPTDSLTHQLHWTWFHPSPSNYEVIVLGSVVGLVKLASPLTLKIRNACTTFLMSLSHLPNEFLHDKYMVQGHDQLRKYSLALSKPGELSMVSLQLACLQQVGLETFACCQWLEKWLPCLRDVNHGFPLESFIISTFVGNSSTAADLYQIGVPMWLVRNETVLPIASLGIVVATLDKDWTSKLPVHGSDLCINISDEQPLH
;
A
#
# COMPACT_ATOMS: atom_id res chain seq x y z
N MET A 1 17.57 15.68 -17.01
CA MET A 1 16.10 15.80 -16.98
C MET A 1 15.64 15.23 -15.65
N SER A 2 15.10 16.07 -14.77
CA SER A 2 14.70 15.71 -13.40
C SER A 2 13.21 15.41 -13.34
N VAL A 3 12.83 14.14 -13.25
CA VAL A 3 11.46 13.76 -12.89
C VAL A 3 11.46 13.39 -11.42
N VAL A 4 11.20 14.39 -10.58
CA VAL A 4 10.68 14.14 -9.24
C VAL A 4 9.24 13.73 -9.48
N TYR A 5 8.95 12.43 -9.40
CA TYR A 5 7.57 11.97 -9.26
C TYR A 5 7.01 12.70 -8.05
N ALA A 6 6.03 13.56 -8.28
CA ALA A 6 5.20 14.21 -7.28
C ALA A 6 3.77 13.99 -7.77
N PRO A 7 2.96 13.12 -7.14
CA PRO A 7 1.58 12.91 -7.54
C PRO A 7 0.76 14.05 -6.94
N ILE A 8 0.96 15.27 -7.44
CA ILE A 8 0.06 16.40 -7.17
C ILE A 8 -0.71 16.77 -8.45
N GLY A 9 -0.37 16.16 -9.60
CA GLY A 9 -1.11 16.26 -10.86
C GLY A 9 -1.82 14.95 -11.23
N LEU A 10 -2.85 15.06 -12.09
CA LEU A 10 -3.46 13.90 -12.76
C LEU A 10 -2.38 13.14 -13.54
N CYS A 11 -2.12 11.91 -13.13
CA CYS A 11 -1.19 11.02 -13.80
C CYS A 11 -1.96 9.85 -14.42
N LYS A 12 -1.57 9.42 -15.63
CA LYS A 12 -2.09 8.18 -16.20
C LYS A 12 -1.42 7.01 -15.47
N THR A 13 -2.22 6.26 -14.71
CA THR A 13 -1.80 4.97 -14.15
C THR A 13 -2.29 3.85 -15.05
N TRP A 14 -1.55 2.76 -15.10
CA TRP A 14 -1.92 1.55 -15.82
C TRP A 14 -2.23 0.46 -14.79
N MET A 15 -3.17 -0.42 -15.12
CA MET A 15 -3.47 -1.60 -14.30
C MET A 15 -2.54 -2.73 -14.73
N HIS A 16 -1.78 -3.28 -13.80
CA HIS A 16 -0.81 -4.35 -14.07
C HIS A 16 -1.41 -5.75 -13.81
N LYS A 17 -0.65 -6.82 -14.11
CA LYS A 17 -1.02 -8.24 -13.98
C LYS A 17 -1.81 -8.62 -12.73
N HIS A 18 -1.42 -8.05 -11.60
CA HIS A 18 -2.01 -8.36 -10.30
C HIS A 18 -3.10 -7.36 -9.90
N HIS A 19 -3.65 -6.63 -10.88
CA HIS A 19 -4.66 -5.59 -10.70
C HIS A 19 -4.21 -4.50 -9.72
N ASN A 20 -2.90 -4.26 -9.67
CA ASN A 20 -2.26 -3.18 -8.92
C ASN A 20 -1.90 -2.01 -9.85
N PHE A 21 -1.54 -0.87 -9.27
CA PHE A 21 -1.23 0.37 -10.01
C PHE A 21 0.27 0.62 -10.22
N GLY A 22 1.11 -0.43 -10.09
CA GLY A 22 2.55 -0.35 -10.27
C GLY A 22 3.20 0.73 -9.40
N LYS A 23 4.01 1.61 -10.00
CA LYS A 23 4.67 2.74 -9.30
C LYS A 23 3.68 3.75 -8.67
N GLY A 24 2.43 3.76 -9.14
CA GLY A 24 1.36 4.60 -8.59
C GLY A 24 0.61 3.97 -7.42
N ASP A 25 0.92 2.72 -7.06
CA ASP A 25 0.27 2.01 -5.97
C ASP A 25 0.95 2.31 -4.63
N PRO A 26 0.31 3.08 -3.72
CA PRO A 26 0.92 3.41 -2.43
C PRO A 26 1.16 2.20 -1.54
N CYS A 27 0.52 1.06 -1.81
CA CYS A 27 0.69 -0.16 -1.03
C CYS A 27 1.89 -1.00 -1.47
N LEU A 28 2.47 -0.70 -2.63
CA LEU A 28 3.64 -1.39 -3.17
C LEU A 28 4.83 -0.46 -3.38
N TRP A 29 4.59 0.85 -3.43
CA TRP A 29 5.58 1.86 -3.75
C TRP A 29 5.59 3.05 -2.77
N PRO A 30 6.77 3.48 -2.30
CA PRO A 30 6.88 4.73 -1.55
C PRO A 30 6.29 5.88 -2.37
N GLN A 31 5.40 6.64 -1.76
CA GLN A 31 4.83 7.84 -2.39
C GLN A 31 5.57 9.09 -1.94
N PRO A 32 5.60 10.15 -2.76
CA PRO A 32 6.09 11.46 -2.33
C PRO A 32 5.31 11.98 -1.14
N TRP A 33 6.05 12.47 -0.15
CA TRP A 33 5.50 12.89 1.11
C TRP A 33 4.49 14.02 0.93
N HIS A 34 3.34 13.88 1.60
CA HIS A 34 2.38 14.94 1.73
C HIS A 34 1.69 14.89 3.10
N PRO A 35 1.69 15.98 3.88
CA PRO A 35 1.24 15.95 5.28
C PRO A 35 -0.25 15.59 5.43
N ARG A 36 -1.10 15.88 4.44
CA ARG A 36 -2.53 15.49 4.47
C ARG A 36 -2.79 14.00 4.29
N VAL A 37 -1.80 13.23 3.83
CA VAL A 37 -1.87 11.78 3.59
C VAL A 37 -0.64 11.08 4.16
N GLY A 38 -0.13 11.58 5.31
CA GLY A 38 1.09 11.06 5.93
C GLY A 38 1.02 9.55 6.24
N HIS A 39 -0.20 9.03 6.42
CA HIS A 39 -0.44 7.61 6.62
C HIS A 39 0.07 6.72 5.47
N LEU A 40 0.18 7.22 4.24
CA LEU A 40 0.71 6.44 3.12
C LEU A 40 2.19 6.08 3.32
N ALA A 41 2.95 6.86 4.10
CA ALA A 41 4.36 6.57 4.38
C ALA A 41 4.55 5.39 5.35
N VAL A 42 3.50 5.02 6.09
CA VAL A 42 3.53 3.99 7.14
C VAL A 42 2.73 2.75 6.77
N ILE A 43 2.41 2.57 5.49
CA ILE A 43 1.82 1.32 5.00
C ILE A 43 2.82 0.17 5.28
N PRO A 44 2.40 -0.94 5.90
CA PRO A 44 3.30 -2.04 6.18
C PRO A 44 3.83 -2.70 4.91
N ASN A 45 5.09 -3.11 4.93
CA ASN A 45 5.69 -3.87 3.85
C ASN A 45 5.00 -5.24 3.71
N PRO A 46 4.89 -5.77 2.48
CA PRO A 46 4.44 -7.14 2.27
C PRO A 46 5.25 -8.14 3.10
N THR A 47 4.56 -9.12 3.68
CA THR A 47 5.20 -10.20 4.45
C THR A 47 4.60 -11.55 4.09
N ASP A 48 5.45 -12.56 4.02
CA ASP A 48 5.05 -13.97 3.84
C ASP A 48 4.56 -14.61 5.15
N SER A 49 4.55 -13.85 6.25
CA SER A 49 4.10 -14.36 7.54
C SER A 49 2.60 -14.61 7.55
N LEU A 50 2.22 -15.90 7.58
CA LEU A 50 0.84 -16.35 7.71
C LEU A 50 0.17 -15.95 9.03
N THR A 51 0.96 -15.60 10.05
CA THR A 51 0.46 -15.15 11.36
C THR A 51 0.22 -13.65 11.40
N HIS A 52 0.64 -12.89 10.38
CA HIS A 52 0.41 -11.47 10.33
C HIS A 52 -1.08 -11.16 10.17
N GLN A 53 -1.62 -10.25 10.98
CA GLN A 53 -3.05 -9.92 10.99
C GLN A 53 -3.57 -9.42 9.63
N LEU A 54 -2.70 -8.78 8.85
CA LEU A 54 -2.99 -8.27 7.50
C LEU A 54 -2.58 -9.23 6.38
N HIS A 55 -2.20 -10.49 6.66
CA HIS A 55 -1.71 -11.42 5.62
C HIS A 55 -2.65 -11.51 4.40
N TRP A 56 -3.97 -11.40 4.60
CA TRP A 56 -4.95 -11.41 3.51
C TRP A 56 -4.81 -10.24 2.51
N THR A 57 -4.21 -9.12 2.93
CA THR A 57 -3.97 -7.94 2.07
C THR A 57 -2.86 -8.14 1.05
N TRP A 58 -1.95 -9.09 1.27
CA TRP A 58 -0.87 -9.42 0.30
C TRP A 58 -1.10 -10.76 -0.40
N PHE A 59 -2.29 -11.34 -0.24
CA PHE A 59 -2.64 -12.59 -0.87
C PHE A 59 -2.75 -12.45 -2.39
N HIS A 60 -2.01 -13.28 -3.13
CA HIS A 60 -2.09 -13.33 -4.59
C HIS A 60 -2.97 -14.50 -5.02
N PRO A 61 -4.15 -14.25 -5.62
CA PRO A 61 -5.02 -15.32 -6.07
C PRO A 61 -4.39 -16.09 -7.24
N SER A 62 -4.49 -17.41 -7.17
CA SER A 62 -4.17 -18.34 -8.26
C SER A 62 -5.44 -18.78 -8.99
N PRO A 63 -5.36 -19.38 -10.19
CA PRO A 63 -6.55 -19.87 -10.90
C PRO A 63 -7.45 -20.81 -10.08
N SER A 64 -6.88 -21.61 -9.16
CA SER A 64 -7.64 -22.49 -8.26
C SER A 64 -8.44 -21.75 -7.19
N ASN A 65 -8.24 -20.44 -7.04
CA ASN A 65 -9.01 -19.61 -6.12
C ASN A 65 -10.28 -19.03 -6.72
N TYR A 66 -10.61 -19.40 -7.97
CA TYR A 66 -11.82 -18.99 -8.65
C TYR A 66 -12.72 -20.19 -8.96
N GLU A 67 -14.02 -20.01 -8.78
CA GLU A 67 -15.05 -20.96 -9.18
C GLU A 67 -15.71 -20.46 -10.46
N VAL A 68 -15.71 -21.28 -11.51
CA VAL A 68 -16.45 -20.98 -12.75
C VAL A 68 -17.94 -21.09 -12.49
N ILE A 69 -18.68 -20.08 -12.93
CA ILE A 69 -20.14 -20.04 -12.80
C ILE A 69 -20.75 -20.37 -14.15
N VAL A 70 -21.58 -21.42 -14.16
CA VAL A 70 -22.38 -21.80 -15.33
C VAL A 70 -23.81 -21.31 -15.11
N LEU A 71 -24.20 -20.26 -15.81
CA LEU A 71 -25.55 -19.68 -15.78
C LEU A 71 -26.18 -19.78 -17.17
N GLY A 72 -26.85 -20.89 -17.43
CA GLY A 72 -27.46 -21.16 -18.74
C GLY A 72 -26.43 -21.10 -19.86
N SER A 73 -26.61 -20.18 -20.81
CA SER A 73 -25.72 -19.96 -21.95
C SER A 73 -24.62 -18.92 -21.72
N VAL A 74 -24.55 -18.30 -20.53
CA VAL A 74 -23.51 -17.31 -20.22
C VAL A 74 -22.23 -18.03 -19.83
N VAL A 75 -21.15 -17.77 -20.57
CA VAL A 75 -19.81 -18.31 -20.35
C VAL A 75 -18.84 -17.22 -19.88
N GLY A 76 -17.78 -17.61 -19.17
CA GLY A 76 -16.71 -16.69 -18.75
C GLY A 76 -16.92 -15.98 -17.42
N LEU A 77 -18.01 -16.26 -16.71
CA LEU A 77 -18.21 -15.75 -15.35
C LEU A 77 -17.48 -16.60 -14.32
N VAL A 78 -16.83 -15.93 -13.40
CA VAL A 78 -16.18 -16.53 -12.23
C VAL A 78 -16.61 -15.80 -10.97
N LYS A 79 -16.37 -16.43 -9.82
CA LYS A 79 -16.36 -15.78 -8.50
C LYS A 79 -15.17 -16.29 -7.72
N LEU A 80 -14.79 -15.60 -6.65
CA LEU A 80 -13.83 -16.16 -5.71
C LEU A 80 -14.39 -17.42 -5.05
N ALA A 81 -13.52 -18.40 -4.82
CA ALA A 81 -13.88 -19.63 -4.15
C ALA A 81 -14.49 -19.34 -2.79
N SER A 82 -15.55 -20.07 -2.44
CA SER A 82 -16.35 -19.82 -1.24
C SER A 82 -15.51 -19.88 0.04
N PRO A 83 -14.57 -20.84 0.22
CA PRO A 83 -13.70 -20.87 1.39
C PRO A 83 -12.79 -19.64 1.51
N LEU A 84 -12.23 -19.16 0.38
CA LEU A 84 -11.38 -17.97 0.36
C LEU A 84 -12.17 -16.71 0.68
N THR A 85 -13.36 -16.57 0.08
CA THR A 85 -14.25 -15.44 0.33
C THR A 85 -14.63 -15.34 1.79
N LEU A 86 -14.98 -16.47 2.42
CA LEU A 86 -15.32 -16.51 3.85
C LEU A 86 -14.11 -16.12 4.72
N LYS A 87 -12.92 -16.64 4.40
CA LYS A 87 -11.68 -16.30 5.12
C LYS A 87 -11.40 -14.80 5.08
N ILE A 88 -11.48 -14.18 3.90
CA ILE A 88 -11.22 -12.74 3.73
C ILE A 88 -12.30 -11.93 4.45
N ARG A 89 -13.58 -12.28 4.31
CA ARG A 89 -14.68 -11.59 5.02
C ARG A 89 -14.53 -11.62 6.52
N ASN A 90 -14.17 -12.77 7.08
CA ASN A 90 -13.92 -12.90 8.51
C ASN A 90 -12.77 -11.99 8.94
N ALA A 91 -11.67 -11.98 8.20
CA ALA A 91 -10.54 -11.09 8.47
C ALA A 91 -10.93 -9.61 8.40
N CYS A 92 -11.67 -9.18 7.37
CA CYS A 92 -12.20 -7.82 7.26
C CYS A 92 -13.14 -7.49 8.42
N THR A 93 -13.97 -8.43 8.85
CA THR A 93 -14.92 -8.22 9.96
C THR A 93 -14.18 -8.04 11.27
N THR A 94 -13.22 -8.93 11.58
CA THR A 94 -12.35 -8.80 12.75
C THR A 94 -11.59 -7.47 12.74
N PHE A 95 -11.07 -7.05 11.59
CA PHE A 95 -10.38 -5.76 11.45
C PHE A 95 -11.33 -4.58 11.67
N LEU A 96 -12.51 -4.56 11.03
CA LEU A 96 -13.50 -3.49 11.25
C LEU A 96 -13.96 -3.43 12.72
N MET A 97 -14.10 -4.57 13.38
CA MET A 97 -14.40 -4.62 14.81
C MET A 97 -13.27 -4.03 15.65
N SER A 98 -12.00 -4.28 15.33
CA SER A 98 -10.89 -3.66 16.07
C SER A 98 -10.87 -2.14 15.92
N LEU A 99 -11.28 -1.61 14.75
CA LEU A 99 -11.39 -0.16 14.54
C LEU A 99 -12.48 0.48 15.41
N SER A 100 -13.52 -0.27 15.82
CA SER A 100 -14.59 0.26 16.69
C SER A 100 -14.11 0.63 18.10
N HIS A 101 -12.93 0.16 18.52
CA HIS A 101 -12.33 0.47 19.81
C HIS A 101 -11.43 1.71 19.79
N LEU A 102 -11.30 2.36 18.64
CA LEU A 102 -10.49 3.58 18.52
C LEU A 102 -11.12 4.76 19.25
N PRO A 103 -10.29 5.73 19.70
CA PRO A 103 -10.78 7.01 20.20
C PRO A 103 -11.79 7.66 19.24
N ASN A 104 -12.85 8.26 19.81
CA ASN A 104 -13.93 8.88 19.03
C ASN A 104 -13.43 9.91 18.00
N GLU A 105 -12.36 10.65 18.32
CA GLU A 105 -11.75 11.61 17.40
C GLU A 105 -11.23 10.95 16.11
N PHE A 106 -10.72 9.73 16.16
CA PHE A 106 -10.23 9.00 14.98
C PHE A 106 -11.37 8.46 14.12
N LEU A 107 -12.52 8.15 14.74
CA LEU A 107 -13.72 7.69 14.03
C LEU A 107 -14.31 8.76 13.11
N HIS A 108 -13.94 10.04 13.30
CA HIS A 108 -14.37 11.16 12.45
C HIS A 108 -13.30 11.58 11.43
N ASP A 109 -12.12 10.94 11.44
CA ASP A 109 -11.11 11.21 10.42
C ASP A 109 -11.65 10.84 9.03
N LYS A 110 -11.44 11.73 8.07
CA LYS A 110 -11.98 11.58 6.71
C LYS A 110 -11.52 10.26 6.06
N TYR A 111 -10.25 9.90 6.20
CA TYR A 111 -9.70 8.71 5.56
C TYR A 111 -10.13 7.44 6.30
N MET A 112 -10.25 7.51 7.63
CA MET A 112 -10.82 6.40 8.43
C MET A 112 -12.27 6.08 8.04
N VAL A 113 -13.13 7.10 7.95
CA VAL A 113 -14.53 6.92 7.54
C VAL A 113 -14.63 6.34 6.13
N GLN A 114 -13.86 6.90 5.19
CA GLN A 114 -13.84 6.43 3.81
C GLN A 114 -13.33 4.99 3.70
N GLY A 115 -12.23 4.66 4.37
CA GLY A 115 -11.63 3.33 4.38
C GLY A 115 -12.57 2.28 4.98
N HIS A 116 -13.20 2.59 6.11
CA HIS A 116 -14.21 1.75 6.74
C HIS A 116 -15.39 1.45 5.80
N ASP A 117 -15.95 2.48 5.17
CA ASP A 117 -17.07 2.31 4.23
C ASP A 117 -16.70 1.50 2.98
N GLN A 118 -15.51 1.74 2.44
CA GLN A 118 -15.01 1.02 1.26
C GLN A 118 -14.70 -0.44 1.59
N LEU A 119 -14.07 -0.73 2.74
CA LEU A 119 -13.83 -2.10 3.22
C LEU A 119 -15.14 -2.89 3.30
N ARG A 120 -16.18 -2.31 3.89
CA ARG A 120 -17.50 -2.93 3.96
C ARG A 120 -18.07 -3.21 2.57
N LYS A 121 -18.04 -2.22 1.67
CA LYS A 121 -18.56 -2.33 0.30
C LYS A 121 -17.85 -3.42 -0.49
N TYR A 122 -16.52 -3.42 -0.52
CA TYR A 122 -15.74 -4.41 -1.26
C TYR A 122 -15.86 -5.81 -0.66
N SER A 123 -15.85 -5.94 0.68
CA SER A 123 -16.04 -7.22 1.37
C SER A 123 -17.39 -7.88 1.02
N LEU A 124 -18.47 -7.07 0.95
CA LEU A 124 -19.78 -7.54 0.49
C LEU A 124 -19.76 -7.93 -1.00
N ALA A 125 -19.01 -7.20 -1.83
CA ALA A 125 -18.93 -7.46 -3.27
C ALA A 125 -18.17 -8.75 -3.63
N LEU A 126 -17.27 -9.27 -2.79
CA LEU A 126 -16.42 -10.44 -3.10
C LEU A 126 -17.18 -11.71 -3.55
N SER A 127 -18.44 -11.90 -3.17
CA SER A 127 -19.23 -13.07 -3.61
C SER A 127 -19.91 -12.88 -4.96
N LYS A 128 -19.83 -11.69 -5.56
CA LYS A 128 -20.56 -11.39 -6.80
C LYS A 128 -19.85 -12.07 -7.98
N PRO A 129 -20.59 -12.77 -8.85
CA PRO A 129 -20.07 -13.23 -10.13
C PRO A 129 -19.58 -12.06 -10.98
N GLY A 130 -18.53 -12.27 -11.75
CA GLY A 130 -18.06 -11.31 -12.74
C GLY A 130 -17.05 -11.92 -13.69
N GLU A 131 -16.56 -11.11 -14.62
CA GLU A 131 -15.37 -11.45 -15.39
C GLU A 131 -14.16 -11.59 -14.46
N LEU A 132 -13.21 -12.47 -14.81
CA LEU A 132 -12.01 -12.72 -14.00
C LEU A 132 -11.25 -11.44 -13.65
N SER A 133 -11.09 -10.52 -14.62
CA SER A 133 -10.43 -9.22 -14.44
C SER A 133 -11.15 -8.37 -13.39
N MET A 134 -12.48 -8.28 -13.49
CA MET A 134 -13.32 -7.50 -12.56
C MET A 134 -13.32 -8.09 -11.14
N VAL A 135 -13.40 -9.40 -11.00
CA VAL A 135 -13.36 -10.06 -9.68
C VAL A 135 -11.99 -9.88 -9.03
N SER A 136 -10.91 -9.99 -9.83
CA SER A 136 -9.55 -9.79 -9.34
C SER A 136 -9.28 -8.34 -8.95
N LEU A 137 -9.79 -7.38 -9.73
CA LEU A 137 -9.73 -5.96 -9.39
C LEU A 137 -10.47 -5.66 -8.08
N GLN A 138 -11.66 -6.23 -7.86
CA GLN A 138 -12.38 -6.05 -6.60
C GLN A 138 -11.59 -6.54 -5.39
N LEU A 139 -10.89 -7.68 -5.53
CA LEU A 139 -10.00 -8.18 -4.49
C LEU A 139 -8.82 -7.22 -4.27
N ALA A 140 -8.14 -6.79 -5.33
CA ALA A 140 -7.02 -5.84 -5.22
C ALA A 140 -7.44 -4.52 -4.57
N CYS A 141 -8.59 -3.96 -4.95
CA CYS A 141 -9.13 -2.76 -4.29
C CYS A 141 -9.46 -3.00 -2.81
N LEU A 142 -10.01 -4.17 -2.44
CA LEU A 142 -10.24 -4.49 -1.03
C LEU A 142 -8.93 -4.55 -0.23
N GLN A 143 -7.90 -5.17 -0.81
CA GLN A 143 -6.58 -5.31 -0.20
C GLN A 143 -5.92 -3.95 0.01
N GLN A 144 -5.94 -3.09 -1.00
CA GLN A 144 -5.43 -1.73 -0.94
C GLN A 144 -6.12 -0.92 0.16
N VAL A 145 -7.46 -0.89 0.16
CA VAL A 145 -8.22 -0.15 1.18
C VAL A 145 -7.94 -0.71 2.58
N GLY A 146 -7.75 -2.03 2.71
CA GLY A 146 -7.34 -2.64 3.98
C GLY A 146 -6.01 -2.12 4.50
N LEU A 147 -4.99 -2.06 3.64
CA LEU A 147 -3.67 -1.54 3.98
C LEU A 147 -3.70 -0.04 4.29
N GLU A 148 -4.36 0.76 3.46
CA GLU A 148 -4.49 2.21 3.68
C GLU A 148 -5.24 2.53 4.97
N THR A 149 -6.34 1.83 5.26
CA THR A 149 -7.11 2.02 6.50
C THR A 149 -6.29 1.63 7.72
N PHE A 150 -5.55 0.52 7.64
CA PHE A 150 -4.64 0.12 8.71
C PHE A 150 -3.55 1.16 8.94
N ALA A 151 -2.90 1.62 7.87
CA ALA A 151 -1.87 2.64 7.95
C ALA A 151 -2.41 3.97 8.49
N CYS A 152 -3.65 4.34 8.16
CA CYS A 152 -4.31 5.52 8.68
C CYS A 152 -4.55 5.42 10.19
N CYS A 153 -5.08 4.27 10.66
CA CYS A 153 -5.25 3.98 12.09
C CYS A 153 -3.92 4.12 12.83
N GLN A 154 -2.89 3.43 12.32
CA GLN A 154 -1.55 3.44 12.86
C GLN A 154 -0.91 4.84 12.88
N TRP A 155 -1.11 5.61 11.81
CA TRP A 155 -0.66 7.00 11.72
C TRP A 155 -1.27 7.86 12.82
N LEU A 156 -2.57 7.74 13.06
CA LEU A 156 -3.28 8.51 14.09
C LEU A 156 -2.86 8.10 15.51
N GLU A 157 -2.67 6.80 15.75
CA GLU A 157 -2.34 6.26 17.09
C GLU A 157 -0.87 6.43 17.48
N LYS A 158 0.06 6.20 16.54
CA LYS A 158 1.50 6.13 16.82
C LYS A 158 2.23 7.37 16.32
N TRP A 159 2.20 7.64 15.02
CA TRP A 159 3.13 8.60 14.40
C TRP A 159 2.71 10.08 14.53
N LEU A 160 1.41 10.37 14.44
CA LEU A 160 0.91 11.73 14.56
C LEU A 160 1.17 12.33 15.97
N PRO A 161 1.03 11.56 17.07
CA PRO A 161 1.51 12.00 18.39
C PRO A 161 3.02 12.23 18.44
N CYS A 162 3.83 11.33 17.87
CA CYS A 162 5.29 11.49 17.82
C CYS A 162 5.73 12.78 17.13
N LEU A 163 5.04 13.23 16.08
CA LEU A 163 5.33 14.51 15.41
C LEU A 163 5.17 15.72 16.33
N ARG A 164 4.37 15.60 17.40
CA ARG A 164 4.15 16.67 18.38
C ARG A 164 5.18 16.61 19.52
N ASP A 165 5.90 15.50 19.65
CA ASP A 165 6.91 15.28 20.68
C ASP A 165 8.32 15.61 20.16
N VAL A 166 8.65 16.91 20.17
CA VAL A 166 9.89 17.45 19.58
C VAL A 166 11.14 17.04 20.37
N ASN A 167 11.00 16.49 21.59
CA ASN A 167 12.13 16.20 22.47
C ASN A 167 12.58 14.74 22.43
N HIS A 168 11.82 13.86 21.80
CA HIS A 168 12.12 12.44 21.74
C HIS A 168 12.43 11.98 20.32
N GLY A 169 13.44 11.14 20.19
CA GLY A 169 13.72 10.38 18.97
C GLY A 169 13.13 8.98 19.10
N PHE A 170 12.47 8.53 18.05
CA PHE A 170 11.86 7.20 17.97
C PHE A 170 12.72 6.29 17.08
N PRO A 171 12.80 4.97 17.38
CA PRO A 171 13.54 4.04 16.56
C PRO A 171 12.92 3.94 15.16
N LEU A 172 13.77 3.79 14.14
CA LEU A 172 13.33 3.59 12.75
C LEU A 172 12.53 2.31 12.61
N GLU A 173 11.35 2.42 12.00
CA GLU A 173 10.50 1.29 11.65
C GLU A 173 10.91 0.70 10.31
N SER A 174 11.40 -0.54 10.32
CA SER A 174 11.93 -1.20 9.11
C SER A 174 10.85 -1.91 8.27
N PHE A 175 9.67 -2.13 8.83
CA PHE A 175 8.60 -2.90 8.20
C PHE A 175 7.50 -2.04 7.57
N ILE A 176 7.82 -0.80 7.18
CA ILE A 176 6.91 0.10 6.47
C ILE A 176 7.50 0.59 5.14
N ILE A 177 6.62 1.04 4.24
CA ILE A 177 6.95 1.31 2.83
C ILE A 177 7.82 2.53 2.62
N SER A 178 7.90 3.45 3.59
CA SER A 178 8.61 4.73 3.52
C SER A 178 7.98 5.76 2.56
N THR A 179 8.67 6.89 2.35
CA THR A 179 8.22 7.99 1.49
C THR A 179 9.38 8.72 0.82
N PHE A 180 9.12 9.36 -0.32
CA PHE A 180 10.09 10.26 -0.96
C PHE A 180 9.97 11.69 -0.41
N VAL A 181 11.09 12.31 -0.05
CA VAL A 181 11.14 13.70 0.45
C VAL A 181 12.18 14.54 -0.27
N GLY A 182 11.74 15.73 -0.70
CA GLY A 182 12.58 16.70 -1.41
C GLY A 182 13.21 17.79 -0.53
N ASN A 183 12.90 17.86 0.76
CA ASN A 183 13.44 18.89 1.66
C ASN A 183 14.00 18.28 2.96
N SER A 184 15.01 18.91 3.56
CA SER A 184 15.74 18.33 4.69
C SER A 184 14.98 18.46 6.01
N SER A 185 14.13 19.48 6.16
CA SER A 185 13.34 19.69 7.37
C SER A 185 12.36 18.53 7.57
N THR A 186 11.55 18.24 6.56
CA THR A 186 10.61 17.11 6.59
C THR A 186 11.33 15.78 6.76
N ALA A 187 12.51 15.61 6.15
CA ALA A 187 13.30 14.40 6.37
C ALA A 187 13.78 14.30 7.84
N ALA A 188 14.18 15.39 8.47
CA ALA A 188 14.52 15.39 9.89
C ALA A 188 13.29 15.03 10.76
N ASP A 189 12.12 15.63 10.47
CA ASP A 189 10.88 15.36 11.20
C ASP A 189 10.47 13.88 11.10
N LEU A 190 10.49 13.32 9.88
CA LEU A 190 10.14 11.92 9.64
C LEU A 190 11.14 10.96 10.30
N TYR A 191 12.43 11.30 10.26
CA TYR A 191 13.48 10.49 10.88
C TYR A 191 13.32 10.48 12.40
N GLN A 192 13.01 11.65 12.96
CA GLN A 192 12.78 11.81 14.39
C GLN A 192 11.64 10.93 14.90
N ILE A 193 10.55 10.81 14.13
CA ILE A 193 9.40 9.95 14.48
C ILE A 193 9.56 8.48 14.05
N GLY A 194 10.74 8.09 13.57
CA GLY A 194 11.02 6.70 13.19
C GLY A 194 10.38 6.25 11.88
N VAL A 195 10.01 7.17 10.99
CA VAL A 195 9.56 6.82 9.62
C VAL A 195 10.77 6.81 8.69
N PRO A 196 11.08 5.68 8.01
CA PRO A 196 12.13 5.67 7.00
C PRO A 196 11.72 6.54 5.81
N MET A 197 12.70 7.15 5.16
CA MET A 197 12.45 7.99 3.99
C MET A 197 13.61 7.99 3.00
N TRP A 198 13.29 8.34 1.77
CA TRP A 198 14.26 8.53 0.69
C TRP A 198 14.41 10.02 0.44
N LEU A 199 15.59 10.57 0.78
CA LEU A 199 15.91 11.97 0.55
C LEU A 199 16.30 12.19 -0.91
N VAL A 200 15.37 12.71 -1.72
CA VAL A 200 15.60 12.98 -3.14
C VAL A 200 16.22 14.37 -3.29
N ARG A 201 17.39 14.43 -3.94
CA ARG A 201 18.11 15.69 -4.24
C ARG A 201 18.51 15.71 -5.72
N ASN A 202 18.71 16.92 -6.24
CA ASN A 202 19.35 17.08 -7.54
C ASN A 202 20.81 16.62 -7.43
N GLU A 203 21.32 15.92 -8.44
CA GLU A 203 22.71 15.44 -8.52
C GLU A 203 23.73 16.56 -8.31
N THR A 204 23.39 17.80 -8.68
CA THR A 204 24.25 18.97 -8.44
C THR A 204 24.39 19.37 -6.97
N VAL A 205 23.57 18.78 -6.09
CA VAL A 205 23.52 19.04 -4.65
C VAL A 205 23.87 17.76 -3.91
N LEU A 206 25.15 17.44 -3.83
CA LEU A 206 25.65 16.33 -3.01
C LEU A 206 25.72 16.77 -1.54
N PRO A 207 24.98 16.15 -0.62
CA PRO A 207 25.10 16.46 0.80
C PRO A 207 26.40 15.88 1.36
N ILE A 208 26.96 16.54 2.38
CA ILE A 208 28.12 16.08 3.18
C ILE A 208 27.74 14.89 4.10
N ALA A 209 26.47 14.47 4.11
CA ALA A 209 25.97 13.39 4.97
C ALA A 209 26.38 12.00 4.46
N SER A 210 26.56 11.05 5.39
CA SER A 210 26.85 9.65 5.06
C SER A 210 25.71 9.05 4.25
N LEU A 211 25.92 8.90 2.95
CA LEU A 211 25.04 8.19 2.04
C LEU A 211 25.10 6.70 2.38
N GLY A 212 23.97 6.14 2.83
CA GLY A 212 23.86 4.70 3.07
C GLY A 212 23.83 3.91 1.76
N ILE A 213 22.94 4.30 0.83
CA ILE A 213 22.77 3.64 -0.48
C ILE A 213 22.38 4.70 -1.51
N VAL A 214 23.09 4.73 -2.64
CA VAL A 214 22.70 5.52 -3.82
C VAL A 214 21.89 4.61 -4.74
N VAL A 215 20.64 4.98 -5.02
CA VAL A 215 19.79 4.27 -5.98
C VAL A 215 19.71 5.10 -7.26
N ALA A 216 19.95 4.46 -8.40
CA ALA A 216 19.81 5.12 -9.70
C ALA A 216 18.39 5.68 -9.88
N THR A 217 18.28 6.80 -10.59
CA THR A 217 16.98 7.39 -10.90
C THR A 217 16.10 6.37 -11.62
N LEU A 218 14.88 6.19 -11.10
CA LEU A 218 13.88 5.30 -11.68
C LEU A 218 13.40 5.92 -13.00
N ASP A 219 14.07 5.61 -14.10
CA ASP A 219 13.65 6.05 -15.42
C ASP A 219 12.39 5.29 -15.88
N LYS A 220 11.96 5.59 -17.11
CA LYS A 220 10.80 4.96 -17.73
C LYS A 220 11.02 3.47 -18.06
N ASP A 221 12.28 3.03 -18.11
CA ASP A 221 12.67 1.67 -18.52
C ASP A 221 12.91 0.76 -17.30
N TRP A 222 12.90 1.35 -16.10
CA TRP A 222 13.13 0.64 -14.85
C TRP A 222 11.92 -0.22 -14.47
N THR A 223 12.08 -1.54 -14.61
CA THR A 223 10.99 -2.53 -14.72
C THR A 223 11.25 -3.84 -13.97
N SER A 224 12.03 -3.91 -12.89
CA SER A 224 12.36 -5.25 -12.36
C SER A 224 12.35 -5.45 -10.85
N LYS A 225 13.09 -4.65 -10.08
CA LYS A 225 13.35 -4.97 -8.67
C LYS A 225 13.58 -3.72 -7.84
N LEU A 226 12.73 -3.47 -6.84
CA LEU A 226 12.93 -2.39 -5.86
C LEU A 226 13.63 -2.94 -4.60
N PRO A 227 14.80 -2.41 -4.21
CA PRO A 227 15.40 -2.77 -2.93
C PRO A 227 14.54 -2.23 -1.77
N VAL A 228 14.24 -3.09 -0.80
CA VAL A 228 13.58 -2.70 0.44
C VAL A 228 14.62 -2.04 1.35
N HIS A 229 14.32 -0.85 1.87
CA HIS A 229 15.24 -0.12 2.73
C HIS A 229 15.65 -0.97 3.95
N GLY A 230 16.95 -1.16 4.16
CA GLY A 230 17.48 -1.90 5.30
C GLY A 230 17.33 -3.43 5.20
N SER A 231 17.07 -3.97 4.01
CA SER A 231 16.93 -5.40 3.77
C SER A 231 17.62 -5.81 2.46
N ASP A 232 18.06 -7.07 2.39
CA ASP A 232 18.54 -7.70 1.13
C ASP A 232 17.36 -8.07 0.21
N LEU A 233 16.12 -7.89 0.68
CA LEU A 233 14.92 -8.16 -0.09
C LEU A 233 14.74 -7.15 -1.21
N CYS A 234 14.35 -7.67 -2.37
CA CYS A 234 13.92 -6.87 -3.51
C CYS A 234 12.48 -7.23 -3.88
N ILE A 235 11.61 -6.23 -3.97
CA ILE A 235 10.23 -6.41 -4.47
C ILE A 235 10.32 -6.51 -5.99
N ASN A 236 9.89 -7.66 -6.54
CA ASN A 236 9.70 -7.80 -7.98
C ASN A 236 8.45 -7.05 -8.41
N ILE A 237 8.63 -6.12 -9.33
CA ILE A 237 7.61 -5.17 -9.81
C ILE A 237 7.46 -5.22 -11.33
N SER A 238 8.04 -6.26 -11.95
CA SER A 238 8.15 -6.31 -13.40
C SER A 238 6.77 -6.26 -14.04
N ASP A 239 6.64 -5.45 -15.09
CA ASP A 239 5.50 -5.51 -15.98
C ASP A 239 5.40 -6.91 -16.56
N GLU A 240 4.18 -7.43 -16.66
CA GLU A 240 3.98 -8.67 -17.36
C GLU A 240 4.10 -8.42 -18.86
N GLN A 241 4.97 -9.19 -19.54
CA GLN A 241 4.95 -9.20 -21.00
C GLN A 241 3.58 -9.76 -21.43
N PRO A 242 2.78 -9.00 -22.19
CA PRO A 242 1.52 -9.52 -22.70
C PRO A 242 1.82 -10.79 -23.50
N LEU A 243 0.97 -11.81 -23.35
CA LEU A 243 0.97 -12.93 -24.30
C LEU A 243 0.59 -12.37 -25.67
N HIS A 244 1.58 -12.10 -26.51
CA HIS A 244 1.42 -11.85 -27.94
C HIS A 244 1.26 -13.18 -28.67
#